data_AF-A0A179HVL9-F1
#
_entry.id   AF-A0A179HVL9-F1
#
_cell.length_a   1.000
_cell.length_b   1.000
_cell.length_c   1.000
_cell.angle_alpha   90.00
_cell.angle_beta   90.00
_cell.angle_gamma   90.00
#
_symmetry.space_group_name_H-M   'P 1'
#
loop_
_entity.id
_entity.type
_entity.pdbx_description
1 polymer ?
#
loop_
_entity_poly.entity_id
_entity_poly.type
_entity_poly.pdbx_seq_one_letter_code
_entity_poly.pdbx_strand_id
1 'polypeptide(L)'
;MNAEWGADYHANINLQMSYWVADQTGLGSTLTAVWNFMRDTWIPRGRETAKLLYNAPGWTSHHATNIFGHTGMKNTARWSNYPAAPAWMMQHVWDYFEYTQDTTWLRSTGYPFLKEVAQFWLSQLQNDGYNGDGSLVVNPCNSPEHGPTTFACTHFQQLIHQVFEALLNAVDHTKNPSCGMGAEVSKALPKLDKGLHFTSWGGVKEWKLRDAEGYDDKNTHRHLSHLVGWFPGYSISSFQNGYRNATIQDAIRATLIARGTGTDDQNTGWGKAWRAACWARLNDTAMAHSELRLLVAENFASNGLDMYSGHTPPFQIDANFGFGGAILSMLVVDLPLSYKDRSQVRTVVLGPAIPRSWAGGSVKSLRLRGGGLVDFTWDSRGKVTKARLRGNIKPLKLVNVDGRPLN
;
A
#
# COMPACT_ATOMS: atom_id res chain seq x y z
N MET A 1 -18.58 -3.73 -27.60
CA MET A 1 -18.85 -3.97 -26.17
C MET A 1 -18.26 -2.80 -25.40
N ASN A 2 -19.06 -2.11 -24.60
CA ASN A 2 -18.60 -1.03 -23.73
C ASN A 2 -18.45 -1.61 -22.32
N ALA A 3 -17.22 -1.95 -21.92
CA ALA A 3 -16.94 -2.44 -20.58
C ALA A 3 -16.92 -1.26 -19.59
N GLU A 4 -17.41 -1.49 -18.36
CA GLU A 4 -17.39 -0.48 -17.31
C GLU A 4 -15.95 -0.03 -17.00
N TRP A 5 -15.77 1.28 -16.87
CA TRP A 5 -14.46 1.95 -16.77
C TRP A 5 -13.45 1.58 -17.87
N GLY A 6 -13.91 1.01 -18.99
CA GLY A 6 -13.08 0.56 -20.09
C GLY A 6 -12.31 -0.73 -19.83
N ALA A 7 -12.60 -1.46 -18.73
CA ALA A 7 -11.79 -2.58 -18.24
C ALA A 7 -10.28 -2.24 -18.26
N ASP A 8 -9.97 -1.03 -17.81
CA ASP A 8 -8.65 -0.42 -17.93
C ASP A 8 -7.71 -0.85 -16.80
N TYR A 9 -6.48 -0.33 -16.79
CA TYR A 9 -5.64 -0.48 -15.61
C TYR A 9 -5.84 0.71 -14.68
N HIS A 10 -6.72 0.52 -13.71
CA HIS A 10 -7.08 1.51 -12.70
C HIS A 10 -6.08 1.48 -11.54
N ALA A 11 -5.23 2.51 -11.44
CA ALA A 11 -4.02 2.54 -10.64
C ALA A 11 -4.11 3.48 -9.41
N ASN A 12 -5.31 3.71 -8.87
CA ASN A 12 -5.51 4.39 -7.59
C ASN A 12 -6.05 3.45 -6.48
N ILE A 13 -6.05 2.12 -6.72
CA ILE A 13 -6.20 1.01 -5.76
C ILE A 13 -6.29 -0.34 -6.50
N ASN A 14 -7.04 -0.43 -7.59
CA ASN A 14 -7.51 -1.71 -8.15
C ASN A 14 -6.39 -2.56 -8.75
N LEU A 15 -5.52 -1.95 -9.56
CA LEU A 15 -4.35 -2.61 -10.13
C LEU A 15 -3.40 -3.06 -9.01
N GLN A 16 -3.17 -2.21 -8.00
CA GLN A 16 -2.31 -2.55 -6.86
C GLN A 16 -2.91 -3.73 -6.07
N MET A 17 -4.22 -3.68 -5.80
CA MET A 17 -4.94 -4.74 -5.10
C MET A 17 -4.84 -6.09 -5.80
N SER A 18 -4.86 -6.09 -7.13
CA SER A 18 -4.72 -7.30 -7.95
C SER A 18 -3.41 -8.07 -7.67
N TYR A 19 -2.38 -7.40 -7.12
CA TYR A 19 -1.09 -8.01 -6.82
C TYR A 19 -0.76 -8.10 -5.32
N TRP A 20 -1.68 -7.79 -4.42
CA TRP A 20 -1.43 -7.94 -2.97
C TRP A 20 -1.06 -9.36 -2.54
N VAL A 21 -1.52 -10.36 -3.28
CA VAL A 21 -1.23 -11.77 -3.02
C VAL A 21 0.10 -12.26 -3.59
N ALA A 22 0.68 -11.54 -4.56
CA ALA A 22 1.64 -12.11 -5.48
C ALA A 22 2.95 -12.55 -4.78
N ASP A 23 3.67 -11.60 -4.17
CA ASP A 23 5.02 -11.89 -3.68
C ASP A 23 5.03 -12.81 -2.46
N GLN A 24 4.13 -12.60 -1.49
CA GLN A 24 4.06 -13.44 -0.28
C GLN A 24 3.71 -14.91 -0.56
N THR A 25 2.95 -15.18 -1.63
CA THR A 25 2.58 -16.54 -2.04
C THR A 25 3.58 -17.18 -3.02
N GLY A 26 4.63 -16.45 -3.40
CA GLY A 26 5.62 -16.91 -4.37
C GLY A 26 5.19 -16.80 -5.83
N LEU A 27 4.11 -16.07 -6.10
CA LEU A 27 3.61 -15.74 -7.43
C LEU A 27 4.17 -14.42 -7.97
N GLY A 28 5.23 -13.85 -7.37
CA GLY A 28 5.82 -12.57 -7.77
C GLY A 28 6.23 -12.48 -9.25
N SER A 29 6.52 -13.61 -9.91
CA SER A 29 6.79 -13.65 -11.36
C SER A 29 5.61 -13.22 -12.23
N THR A 30 4.37 -13.21 -11.72
CA THR A 30 3.20 -12.69 -12.46
C THR A 30 3.29 -11.18 -12.68
N LEU A 31 4.03 -10.45 -11.84
CA LEU A 31 4.30 -9.01 -12.00
C LEU A 31 5.22 -8.71 -13.19
N THR A 32 5.94 -9.70 -13.76
CA THR A 32 6.83 -9.47 -14.90
C THR A 32 6.11 -8.82 -16.09
N ALA A 33 4.85 -9.21 -16.34
CA ALA A 33 4.03 -8.58 -17.38
C ALA A 33 3.77 -7.10 -17.09
N VAL A 34 3.47 -6.75 -15.83
CA VAL A 34 3.28 -5.35 -15.38
C VAL A 34 4.58 -4.56 -15.53
N TRP A 35 5.72 -5.14 -15.14
CA TRP A 35 7.03 -4.46 -15.27
C TRP A 35 7.41 -4.19 -16.72
N ASN A 36 7.19 -5.15 -17.61
CA ASN A 36 7.40 -4.97 -19.04
C ASN A 36 6.46 -3.89 -19.59
N PHE A 37 5.17 -3.95 -19.23
CA PHE A 37 4.20 -2.95 -19.63
C PHE A 37 4.58 -1.54 -19.16
N MET A 38 4.98 -1.39 -17.90
CA MET A 38 5.46 -0.11 -17.35
C MET A 38 6.70 0.39 -18.10
N ARG A 39 7.70 -0.47 -18.29
CA ARG A 39 8.95 -0.14 -19.01
C ARG A 39 8.69 0.33 -20.43
N ASP A 40 7.87 -0.41 -21.16
CA ASP A 40 7.71 -0.24 -22.60
C ASP A 40 6.61 0.77 -22.96
N THR A 41 5.69 1.07 -22.02
CA THR A 41 4.56 1.96 -22.29
C THR A 41 4.45 3.14 -21.32
N TRP A 42 4.29 2.90 -20.02
CA TRP A 42 4.01 3.97 -19.03
C TRP A 42 5.18 4.89 -18.84
N ILE A 43 6.40 4.36 -18.69
CA ILE A 43 7.58 5.16 -18.37
C ILE A 43 7.90 6.13 -19.52
N PRO A 44 8.04 5.70 -20.79
CA PRO A 44 8.33 6.62 -21.89
C PRO A 44 7.29 7.74 -22.03
N ARG A 45 5.99 7.41 -22.03
CA ARG A 45 4.90 8.38 -22.15
C ARG A 45 4.70 9.22 -20.89
N GLY A 46 5.01 8.64 -19.74
CA GLY A 46 4.97 9.30 -18.45
C GLY A 46 6.07 10.33 -18.27
N ARG A 47 7.23 10.16 -18.93
CA ARG A 47 8.27 11.20 -19.03
C ARG A 47 7.78 12.39 -19.85
N GLU A 48 7.10 12.13 -20.98
CA GLU A 48 6.47 13.19 -21.77
C GLU A 48 5.40 13.91 -20.95
N THR A 49 4.57 13.16 -20.22
CA THR A 49 3.53 13.71 -19.33
C THR A 49 4.14 14.56 -18.22
N ALA A 50 5.19 14.07 -17.55
CA ALA A 50 5.93 14.81 -16.52
C ALA A 50 6.49 16.12 -17.07
N LYS A 51 7.06 16.09 -18.27
CA LYS A 51 7.60 17.28 -18.92
C LYS A 51 6.51 18.27 -19.34
N LEU A 52 5.43 17.81 -19.96
CA LEU A 52 4.38 18.67 -20.51
C LEU A 52 3.51 19.30 -19.44
N LEU A 53 3.11 18.54 -18.41
CA LEU A 53 2.14 19.00 -17.40
C LEU A 53 2.80 19.61 -16.17
N TYR A 54 4.00 19.15 -15.80
CA TYR A 54 4.65 19.53 -14.55
C TYR A 54 6.02 20.21 -14.76
N ASN A 55 6.49 20.30 -16.02
CA ASN A 55 7.87 20.70 -16.35
C ASN A 55 8.91 19.95 -15.50
N ALA A 56 8.65 18.67 -15.23
CA ALA A 56 9.37 17.87 -14.26
C ALA A 56 10.28 16.82 -14.91
N PRO A 57 11.42 16.49 -14.30
CA PRO A 57 12.17 15.28 -14.62
C PRO A 57 11.44 14.01 -14.11
N GLY A 58 11.99 12.83 -14.41
CA GLY A 58 11.38 11.56 -14.04
C GLY A 58 10.15 11.25 -14.89
N TRP A 59 9.22 10.47 -14.36
CA TRP A 59 7.97 10.14 -15.04
C TRP A 59 6.79 10.13 -14.07
N THR A 60 5.60 10.38 -14.61
CA THR A 60 4.35 10.24 -13.86
C THR A 60 3.24 9.63 -14.74
N SER A 61 2.18 9.15 -14.10
CA SER A 61 0.94 8.75 -14.74
C SER A 61 -0.21 9.03 -13.77
N HIS A 62 -1.43 9.04 -14.28
CA HIS A 62 -2.62 9.36 -13.48
C HIS A 62 -3.37 8.10 -13.01
N HIS A 63 -4.57 8.27 -12.43
CA HIS A 63 -5.36 7.18 -11.84
C HIS A 63 -5.68 6.00 -12.77
N ALA A 64 -5.58 6.16 -14.09
CA ALA A 64 -6.01 5.15 -15.04
C ALA A 64 -5.23 5.23 -16.34
N THR A 65 -5.01 4.08 -16.96
CA THR A 65 -4.30 3.93 -18.23
C THR A 65 -4.88 2.78 -19.05
N ASN A 66 -4.49 2.67 -20.31
CA ASN A 66 -4.98 1.66 -21.25
C ASN A 66 -3.82 0.90 -21.90
N ILE A 67 -4.10 -0.09 -22.74
CA ILE A 67 -3.09 -0.91 -23.43
C ILE A 67 -2.08 -0.10 -24.28
N PHE A 68 -2.39 1.14 -24.62
CA PHE A 68 -1.52 2.04 -25.38
C PHE A 68 -0.65 2.94 -24.49
N GLY A 69 -0.75 2.81 -23.16
CA GLY A 69 0.02 3.59 -22.20
C GLY A 69 -0.48 5.03 -22.04
N HIS A 70 -1.79 5.27 -22.06
CA HIS A 70 -2.33 6.61 -21.77
C HIS A 70 -1.96 7.05 -20.34
N THR A 71 -1.07 8.04 -20.20
CA THR A 71 -0.53 8.52 -18.92
C THR A 71 -1.09 9.88 -18.47
N GLY A 72 -1.82 10.58 -19.34
CA GLY A 72 -2.46 11.87 -19.04
C GLY A 72 -3.68 11.75 -18.14
N MET A 73 -4.21 12.89 -17.69
CA MET A 73 -5.47 12.94 -16.97
C MET A 73 -6.64 12.59 -17.90
N LYS A 74 -7.63 11.83 -17.39
CA LYS A 74 -8.93 11.69 -18.06
C LYS A 74 -9.78 12.96 -17.87
N ASN A 75 -11.09 12.82 -18.04
CA ASN A 75 -12.06 13.90 -18.20
C ASN A 75 -12.44 14.67 -16.92
N THR A 76 -12.00 14.29 -15.72
CA THR A 76 -12.43 14.99 -14.49
C THR A 76 -11.37 15.02 -13.41
N ALA A 77 -10.98 16.22 -12.98
CA ALA A 77 -9.90 16.43 -12.03
C ALA A 77 -10.11 15.74 -10.67
N ARG A 78 -11.36 15.67 -10.17
CA ARG A 78 -11.69 15.11 -8.84
C ARG A 78 -11.06 13.73 -8.58
N TRP A 79 -11.10 12.83 -9.57
CA TRP A 79 -10.48 11.51 -9.52
C TRP A 79 -9.26 11.40 -10.45
N SER A 80 -9.21 12.17 -11.54
CA SER A 80 -8.14 12.03 -12.53
C SER A 80 -6.86 12.76 -12.21
N ASN A 81 -6.88 13.81 -11.37
CA ASN A 81 -5.68 14.53 -10.94
C ASN A 81 -4.94 13.72 -9.86
N TYR A 82 -4.38 12.59 -10.28
CA TYR A 82 -3.74 11.61 -9.42
C TYR A 82 -2.36 11.19 -9.93
N PRO A 83 -1.34 12.07 -9.92
CA PRO A 83 0.01 11.72 -10.38
C PRO A 83 0.77 10.74 -9.46
N ALA A 84 0.11 10.21 -8.42
CA ALA A 84 0.69 9.31 -7.42
C ALA A 84 0.61 7.81 -7.77
N ALA A 85 -0.04 7.44 -8.88
CA ALA A 85 -0.13 6.05 -9.32
C ALA A 85 1.26 5.37 -9.43
N PRO A 86 2.29 5.99 -10.05
CA PRO A 86 3.63 5.42 -10.08
C PRO A 86 4.27 5.22 -8.71
N ALA A 87 4.05 6.14 -7.77
CA ALA A 87 4.57 6.03 -6.42
C ALA A 87 3.98 4.83 -5.68
N TRP A 88 2.69 4.53 -5.89
CA TRP A 88 2.08 3.33 -5.33
C TRP A 88 2.60 2.05 -6.00
N MET A 89 2.75 2.06 -7.32
CA MET A 89 3.32 0.90 -8.04
C MET A 89 4.74 0.55 -7.57
N MET A 90 5.51 1.52 -7.06
CA MET A 90 6.84 1.27 -6.50
C MET A 90 6.81 0.40 -5.24
N GLN A 91 5.68 0.31 -4.54
CA GLN A 91 5.53 -0.66 -3.46
C GLN A 91 5.75 -2.08 -3.97
N HIS A 92 5.11 -2.46 -5.08
CA HIS A 92 5.26 -3.78 -5.68
C HIS A 92 6.68 -4.01 -6.24
N VAL A 93 7.34 -2.95 -6.71
CA VAL A 93 8.75 -3.02 -7.15
C VAL A 93 9.66 -3.38 -5.97
N TRP A 94 9.48 -2.68 -4.85
CA TRP A 94 10.27 -2.90 -3.65
C TRP A 94 9.94 -4.24 -2.98
N ASP A 95 8.65 -4.61 -2.92
CA ASP A 95 8.19 -5.87 -2.36
C ASP A 95 8.77 -7.06 -3.12
N TYR A 96 8.74 -7.05 -4.46
CA TYR A 96 9.36 -8.10 -5.26
C TYR A 96 10.83 -8.31 -4.87
N PHE A 97 11.62 -7.24 -4.77
CA PHE A 97 13.00 -7.36 -4.30
C PHE A 97 13.08 -7.88 -2.86
N GLU A 98 12.27 -7.36 -1.94
CA GLU A 98 12.33 -7.78 -0.54
C GLU A 98 11.99 -9.28 -0.38
N TYR A 99 11.04 -9.82 -1.12
CA TYR A 99 10.66 -11.24 -1.03
C TYR A 99 11.56 -12.19 -1.85
N THR A 100 12.19 -11.72 -2.93
CA THR A 100 13.06 -12.55 -3.79
C THR A 100 14.54 -12.42 -3.47
N GLN A 101 14.96 -11.26 -2.93
CA GLN A 101 16.34 -10.80 -2.81
C GLN A 101 17.12 -10.83 -4.14
N ASP A 102 16.43 -10.72 -5.28
CA ASP A 102 17.07 -10.67 -6.59
C ASP A 102 17.76 -9.31 -6.83
N THR A 103 19.03 -9.24 -6.42
CA THR A 103 19.86 -8.05 -6.58
C THR A 103 20.18 -7.73 -8.05
N THR A 104 20.15 -8.71 -8.94
CA THR A 104 20.35 -8.49 -10.38
C THR A 104 19.16 -7.75 -10.95
N TRP A 105 17.95 -8.24 -10.70
CA TRP A 105 16.71 -7.58 -11.11
C TRP A 105 16.55 -6.20 -10.48
N LEU A 106 16.87 -6.05 -9.18
CA LEU A 106 16.83 -4.74 -8.53
C LEU A 106 17.73 -3.74 -9.27
N ARG A 107 18.97 -4.12 -9.60
CA ARG A 107 19.90 -3.25 -10.32
C ARG A 107 19.44 -2.90 -11.73
N SER A 108 18.93 -3.88 -12.48
CA SER A 108 18.58 -3.70 -13.89
C SER A 108 17.21 -3.05 -14.10
N THR A 109 16.29 -3.20 -13.15
CA THR A 109 14.87 -2.86 -13.35
C THR A 109 14.30 -2.10 -12.16
N GLY A 110 14.34 -2.68 -10.96
CA GLY A 110 13.62 -2.09 -9.81
C GLY A 110 14.17 -0.72 -9.38
N TYR A 111 15.50 -0.59 -9.34
CA TYR A 111 16.17 0.64 -8.95
C TYR A 111 15.98 1.79 -9.96
N PRO A 112 16.16 1.59 -11.29
CA PRO A 112 15.77 2.59 -12.27
C PRO A 112 14.33 3.11 -12.11
N PHE A 113 13.37 2.21 -11.84
CA PHE A 113 11.97 2.62 -11.64
C PHE A 113 11.82 3.50 -10.40
N LEU A 114 12.36 3.07 -9.26
CA LEU A 114 12.36 3.84 -8.01
C LEU A 114 13.00 5.21 -8.19
N LYS A 115 14.16 5.26 -8.85
CA LYS A 115 14.93 6.48 -9.06
C LYS A 115 14.13 7.54 -9.83
N GLU A 116 13.51 7.18 -10.94
CA GLU A 116 12.81 8.18 -11.75
C GLU A 116 11.49 8.65 -11.11
N VAL A 117 10.80 7.78 -10.36
CA VAL A 117 9.64 8.22 -9.56
C VAL A 117 10.07 9.14 -8.43
N ALA A 118 11.19 8.83 -7.75
CA ALA A 118 11.76 9.72 -6.74
C ALA A 118 12.20 11.08 -7.34
N GLN A 119 12.73 11.07 -8.57
CA GLN A 119 13.12 12.27 -9.31
C GLN A 119 11.94 13.19 -9.59
N PHE A 120 10.83 12.62 -10.07
CA PHE A 120 9.59 13.35 -10.24
C PHE A 120 9.18 13.99 -8.92
N TRP A 121 9.01 13.21 -7.85
CA TRP A 121 8.51 13.74 -6.59
C TRP A 121 9.43 14.77 -5.93
N LEU A 122 10.75 14.58 -5.96
CA LEU A 122 11.69 15.58 -5.44
C LEU A 122 11.54 16.94 -6.12
N SER A 123 11.24 16.96 -7.42
CA SER A 123 11.00 18.22 -8.15
C SER A 123 9.65 18.86 -7.85
N GLN A 124 8.68 18.09 -7.34
CA GLN A 124 7.32 18.57 -7.05
C GLN A 124 7.10 18.96 -5.58
N LEU A 125 8.03 18.62 -4.67
CA LEU A 125 7.93 19.01 -3.27
C LEU A 125 8.05 20.53 -3.09
N GLN A 126 7.14 21.09 -2.31
CA GLN A 126 7.08 22.50 -1.94
C GLN A 126 7.19 22.64 -0.42
N ASN A 127 7.63 23.80 0.09
CA ASN A 127 7.52 24.08 1.51
C ASN A 127 6.05 24.25 1.91
N ASP A 128 5.65 23.75 3.08
CA ASP A 128 4.32 23.96 3.63
C ASP A 128 4.15 25.40 4.13
N GLY A 129 3.73 26.29 3.23
CA GLY A 129 3.43 27.69 3.55
C GLY A 129 2.11 27.90 4.28
N TYR A 130 1.19 26.92 4.28
CA TYR A 130 -0.12 27.06 4.93
C TYR A 130 -0.01 26.78 6.43
N ASN A 131 0.68 25.70 6.82
CA ASN A 131 0.91 25.38 8.22
C ASN A 131 2.18 26.06 8.79
N GLY A 132 3.15 26.40 7.93
CA GLY A 132 4.37 27.09 8.35
C GLY A 132 5.30 26.26 9.23
N ASP A 133 5.16 24.93 9.23
CA ASP A 133 5.89 24.00 10.10
C ASP A 133 7.27 23.58 9.55
N GLY A 134 7.66 24.12 8.39
CA GLY A 134 8.92 23.81 7.72
C GLY A 134 8.98 22.45 7.02
N SER A 135 7.85 21.74 6.92
CA SER A 135 7.77 20.47 6.20
C SER A 135 7.73 20.66 4.68
N LEU A 136 8.11 19.61 3.96
CA LEU A 136 7.93 19.50 2.52
C LEU A 136 6.65 18.74 2.19
N VAL A 137 5.86 19.29 1.27
CA VAL A 137 4.54 18.81 0.89
C VAL A 137 4.33 18.80 -0.62
N VAL A 138 3.37 17.99 -1.07
CA VAL A 138 2.88 18.01 -2.44
C VAL A 138 1.76 19.03 -2.61
N ASN A 139 1.77 19.77 -3.72
CA ASN A 139 0.71 20.66 -4.14
C ASN A 139 0.62 20.73 -5.68
N PRO A 140 -0.52 20.46 -6.33
CA PRO A 140 -1.78 19.99 -5.74
C PRO A 140 -1.79 18.47 -5.51
N CYS A 141 -2.77 17.99 -4.75
CA CYS A 141 -3.07 16.58 -4.53
C CYS A 141 -4.58 16.36 -4.34
N ASN A 142 -5.00 15.12 -4.52
CA ASN A 142 -6.37 14.66 -4.32
C ASN A 142 -6.35 13.41 -3.42
N SER A 143 -7.35 13.22 -2.56
CA SER A 143 -7.56 11.92 -1.93
C SER A 143 -8.57 11.12 -2.77
N PRO A 144 -8.18 10.01 -3.42
CA PRO A 144 -9.12 9.21 -4.20
C PRO A 144 -10.35 8.84 -3.36
N GLU A 145 -11.57 9.22 -3.70
CA GLU A 145 -12.03 10.04 -4.85
C GLU A 145 -13.00 11.14 -4.36
N HIS A 146 -12.69 11.73 -3.22
CA HIS A 146 -13.58 12.66 -2.53
C HIS A 146 -12.83 13.83 -1.89
N GLY A 147 -13.59 14.76 -1.35
CA GLY A 147 -13.08 16.01 -0.79
C GLY A 147 -12.42 16.92 -1.83
N PRO A 148 -11.59 17.87 -1.37
CA PRO A 148 -11.04 18.91 -2.22
C PRO A 148 -9.78 18.45 -2.96
N THR A 149 -9.51 19.10 -4.10
CA THR A 149 -8.13 19.23 -4.59
C THR A 149 -7.42 20.24 -3.70
N THR A 150 -6.35 19.82 -3.02
CA THR A 150 -5.66 20.63 -2.02
C THR A 150 -4.15 20.34 -2.05
N PHE A 151 -3.45 20.49 -0.95
CA PHE A 151 -2.03 20.15 -0.75
C PHE A 151 -1.88 19.15 0.40
N ALA A 152 -0.70 18.53 0.51
CA ALA A 152 -0.33 17.66 1.63
C ALA A 152 -1.35 16.55 1.97
N CYS A 153 -2.04 16.02 0.96
CA CYS A 153 -2.99 14.92 1.12
C CYS A 153 -2.24 13.72 1.67
N THR A 154 -2.75 13.17 2.77
CA THR A 154 -2.11 12.11 3.54
C THR A 154 -1.70 10.93 2.65
N HIS A 155 -2.57 10.57 1.71
CA HIS A 155 -2.32 9.50 0.74
C HIS A 155 -1.03 9.70 -0.08
N PHE A 156 -0.83 10.89 -0.65
CA PHE A 156 0.35 11.19 -1.49
C PHE A 156 1.63 11.16 -0.67
N GLN A 157 1.58 11.77 0.51
CA GLN A 157 2.71 11.86 1.43
C GLN A 157 3.22 10.49 1.86
N GLN A 158 2.29 9.58 2.18
CA GLN A 158 2.64 8.21 2.55
C GLN A 158 3.26 7.43 1.40
N LEU A 159 2.75 7.60 0.17
CA LEU A 159 3.32 6.94 -1.02
C LEU A 159 4.74 7.45 -1.33
N ILE A 160 4.95 8.76 -1.29
CA ILE A 160 6.26 9.37 -1.54
C ILE A 160 7.25 8.99 -0.44
N HIS A 161 6.80 8.96 0.81
CA HIS A 161 7.60 8.48 1.92
C HIS A 161 8.12 7.06 1.65
N GLN A 162 7.28 6.16 1.15
CA GLN A 162 7.68 4.80 0.80
C GLN A 162 8.68 4.73 -0.36
N VAL A 163 8.47 5.53 -1.41
CA VAL A 163 9.41 5.59 -2.55
C VAL A 163 10.79 6.04 -2.05
N PHE A 164 10.85 7.06 -1.21
CA PHE A 164 12.12 7.59 -0.70
C PHE A 164 12.84 6.59 0.20
N GLU A 165 12.11 5.94 1.11
CA GLU A 165 12.64 4.87 1.96
C GLU A 165 13.15 3.67 1.15
N ALA A 166 12.38 3.22 0.15
CA ALA A 166 12.78 2.14 -0.75
C ALA A 166 14.02 2.52 -1.59
N LEU A 167 14.08 3.75 -2.12
CA LEU A 167 15.24 4.21 -2.88
C LEU A 167 16.51 4.20 -2.02
N LEU A 168 16.46 4.76 -0.79
CA LEU A 168 17.63 4.80 0.08
C LEU A 168 18.11 3.40 0.47
N ASN A 169 17.21 2.46 0.71
CA ASN A 169 17.58 1.06 0.93
C ASN A 169 18.14 0.41 -0.34
N ALA A 170 17.63 0.75 -1.52
CA ALA A 170 18.08 0.19 -2.79
C ALA A 170 19.46 0.71 -3.24
N VAL A 171 19.86 1.93 -2.83
CA VAL A 171 21.15 2.55 -3.18
C VAL A 171 22.33 1.66 -2.78
N ASP A 172 22.26 1.02 -1.60
CA ASP A 172 23.31 0.11 -1.07
C ASP A 172 23.51 -1.13 -1.97
N HIS A 173 22.54 -1.44 -2.82
CA HIS A 173 22.61 -2.55 -3.76
C HIS A 173 23.12 -2.13 -5.14
N THR A 174 23.37 -0.84 -5.40
CA THR A 174 23.83 -0.35 -6.71
C THR A 174 25.35 -0.32 -6.83
N LYS A 175 25.87 -0.47 -8.05
CA LYS A 175 27.33 -0.40 -8.32
C LYS A 175 27.88 1.04 -8.25
N ASN A 176 27.02 2.06 -8.28
CA ASN A 176 27.42 3.46 -8.35
C ASN A 176 26.48 4.37 -7.53
N PRO A 177 26.55 4.31 -6.17
CA PRO A 177 25.63 5.02 -5.27
C PRO A 177 25.56 6.54 -5.50
N SER A 178 26.66 7.16 -5.94
CA SER A 178 26.75 8.60 -6.18
C SER A 178 25.90 9.09 -7.36
N CYS A 179 25.53 8.23 -8.30
CA CYS A 179 24.68 8.59 -9.45
C CYS A 179 23.18 8.38 -9.17
N GLY A 180 22.83 8.15 -7.90
CA GLY A 180 21.64 7.42 -7.52
C GLY A 180 20.52 8.19 -6.83
N MET A 181 20.61 9.52 -6.77
CA MET A 181 19.67 10.37 -6.02
C MET A 181 19.63 10.15 -4.50
N GLY A 182 20.52 9.31 -3.95
CA GLY A 182 20.55 9.00 -2.52
C GLY A 182 20.87 10.21 -1.65
N ALA A 183 21.69 11.15 -2.13
CA ALA A 183 22.03 12.37 -1.38
C ALA A 183 20.84 13.35 -1.31
N GLU A 184 20.15 13.54 -2.43
CA GLU A 184 19.00 14.42 -2.55
C GLU A 184 17.82 13.88 -1.73
N VAL A 185 17.54 12.57 -1.84
CA VAL A 185 16.49 11.94 -1.06
C VAL A 185 16.83 11.91 0.44
N SER A 186 18.08 11.62 0.82
CA SER A 186 18.46 11.63 2.25
C SER A 186 18.36 13.03 2.88
N LYS A 187 18.53 14.10 2.10
CA LYS A 187 18.30 15.49 2.52
C LYS A 187 16.81 15.86 2.62
N ALA A 188 15.99 15.38 1.69
CA ALA A 188 14.56 15.70 1.66
C ALA A 188 13.73 14.87 2.64
N LEU A 189 14.05 13.59 2.80
CA LEU A 189 13.27 12.63 3.59
C LEU A 189 13.01 13.09 5.03
N PRO A 190 13.95 13.69 5.79
CA PRO A 190 13.67 14.19 7.14
C PRO A 190 12.71 15.38 7.18
N LYS A 191 12.58 16.14 6.10
CA LYS A 191 11.69 17.31 5.99
C LYS A 191 10.33 16.97 5.39
N LEU A 192 10.24 15.87 4.64
CA LEU A 192 8.99 15.39 4.06
C LEU A 192 7.96 15.13 5.17
N ASP A 193 6.80 15.77 5.06
CA ASP A 193 5.65 15.41 5.87
C ASP A 193 5.23 13.96 5.58
N LYS A 194 5.01 13.17 6.63
CA LYS A 194 4.81 11.71 6.52
C LYS A 194 3.34 11.30 6.32
N GLY A 195 2.43 12.27 6.27
CA GLY A 195 1.00 12.02 6.17
C GLY A 195 0.44 11.32 7.40
N LEU A 196 0.89 11.67 8.61
CA LEU A 196 0.28 11.15 9.83
C LEU A 196 -0.04 12.33 10.75
N HIS A 197 -1.29 12.74 10.70
CA HIS A 197 -1.86 13.79 11.54
C HIS A 197 -3.17 13.26 12.10
N PHE A 198 -3.60 13.81 13.24
CA PHE A 198 -4.80 13.35 13.93
C PHE A 198 -5.93 14.37 13.81
N THR A 199 -7.15 13.89 13.63
CA THR A 199 -8.37 14.71 13.69
C THR A 199 -8.75 14.98 15.14
N SER A 200 -9.54 16.02 15.40
CA SER A 200 -10.11 16.28 16.74
C SER A 200 -10.98 15.15 17.29
N TRP A 201 -11.61 14.34 16.43
CA TRP A 201 -12.37 13.15 16.84
C TRP A 201 -11.50 11.89 17.04
N GLY A 202 -10.18 12.02 16.92
CA GLY A 202 -9.22 10.98 17.26
C GLY A 202 -8.87 10.01 16.13
N GLY A 203 -9.23 10.29 14.88
CA GLY A 203 -8.83 9.50 13.71
C GLY A 203 -7.59 10.04 13.00
N VAL A 204 -7.22 9.40 11.89
CA VAL A 204 -6.18 9.90 10.98
C VAL A 204 -6.77 10.92 10.00
N LYS A 205 -6.14 12.08 9.89
CA LYS A 205 -6.49 13.09 8.89
C LYS A 205 -6.22 12.59 7.49
N GLU A 206 -7.16 12.84 6.59
CA GLU A 206 -7.03 12.60 5.18
C GLU A 206 -6.40 13.77 4.43
N TRP A 207 -6.63 14.99 4.92
CA TRP A 207 -5.97 16.20 4.42
C TRP A 207 -5.25 16.93 5.56
N LYS A 208 -4.09 17.52 5.26
CA LYS A 208 -3.36 18.37 6.21
C LYS A 208 -3.95 19.79 6.29
N LEU A 209 -5.28 19.85 6.42
CA LEU A 209 -6.03 21.09 6.59
C LEU A 209 -6.40 21.29 8.07
N ARG A 210 -6.72 22.52 8.44
CA ARG A 210 -7.26 22.81 9.78
C ARG A 210 -8.64 22.18 9.91
N ASP A 211 -8.99 21.69 11.11
CA ASP A 211 -10.30 21.07 11.36
C ASP A 211 -11.45 22.04 11.04
N ALA A 212 -11.23 23.34 11.23
CA ALA A 212 -12.19 24.40 10.90
C ALA A 212 -12.58 24.47 9.41
N GLU A 213 -11.79 23.87 8.52
CA GLU A 213 -12.10 23.76 7.08
C GLU A 213 -13.16 22.69 6.79
N GLY A 214 -13.48 21.80 7.76
CA GLY A 214 -14.63 20.90 7.69
C GLY A 214 -14.52 19.73 6.70
N TYR A 215 -13.32 19.38 6.24
CA TYR A 215 -13.14 18.28 5.27
C TYR A 215 -12.96 16.90 5.92
N ASP A 216 -12.39 16.83 7.14
CA ASP A 216 -12.02 15.59 7.82
C ASP A 216 -13.11 15.05 8.79
N ASP A 217 -14.38 15.37 8.53
CA ASP A 217 -15.50 14.81 9.31
C ASP A 217 -15.69 13.31 9.05
N LYS A 218 -16.29 12.63 10.04
CA LYS A 218 -16.60 11.20 9.94
C LYS A 218 -17.52 10.95 8.74
N ASN A 219 -17.11 10.03 7.87
CA ASN A 219 -17.87 9.65 6.68
C ASN A 219 -17.59 8.19 6.31
N THR A 220 -18.48 7.61 5.51
CA THR A 220 -18.46 6.19 5.12
C THR A 220 -17.94 5.94 3.70
N HIS A 221 -17.21 6.91 3.10
CA HIS A 221 -16.71 6.78 1.72
C HIS A 221 -15.83 5.53 1.54
N ARG A 222 -15.99 4.87 0.39
CA ARG A 222 -15.49 3.51 0.12
C ARG A 222 -13.96 3.38 0.13
N HIS A 223 -13.22 4.45 -0.21
CA HIS A 223 -11.76 4.45 -0.16
C HIS A 223 -11.21 4.63 1.27
N LEU A 224 -10.03 4.06 1.50
CA LEU A 224 -9.21 4.25 2.70
C LEU A 224 -7.86 4.92 2.34
N SER A 225 -7.88 5.88 1.41
CA SER A 225 -6.67 6.45 0.79
C SER A 225 -5.63 6.95 1.81
N HIS A 226 -6.07 7.60 2.88
CA HIS A 226 -5.20 8.09 3.96
C HIS A 226 -4.66 6.98 4.90
N LEU A 227 -5.05 5.72 4.68
CA LEU A 227 -4.53 4.53 5.36
C LEU A 227 -3.64 3.69 4.44
N VAL A 228 -3.24 4.18 3.26
CA VAL A 228 -2.37 3.42 2.33
C VAL A 228 -1.04 3.01 2.96
N GLY A 229 -0.50 3.83 3.87
CA GLY A 229 0.70 3.55 4.65
C GLY A 229 0.47 2.63 5.85
N TRP A 230 -0.77 2.36 6.23
CA TRP A 230 -1.13 1.33 7.20
C TRP A 230 -1.20 -0.04 6.50
N PHE A 231 -1.91 -0.09 5.39
CA PHE A 231 -1.98 -1.22 4.45
C PHE A 231 -2.46 -0.71 3.08
N PRO A 232 -1.97 -1.24 1.94
CA PRO A 232 -0.98 -2.31 1.79
C PRO A 232 0.46 -1.85 2.03
N GLY A 233 0.67 -0.55 2.14
CA GLY A 233 1.96 0.04 2.42
C GLY A 233 2.38 -0.10 3.88
N TYR A 234 3.45 0.62 4.21
CA TYR A 234 4.17 0.51 5.47
C TYR A 234 4.72 1.85 5.98
N SER A 235 4.34 2.98 5.37
CA SER A 235 4.70 4.34 5.86
C SER A 235 4.24 4.59 7.30
N ILE A 236 3.01 4.21 7.65
CA ILE A 236 2.47 4.33 9.01
C ILE A 236 2.82 3.09 9.82
N SER A 237 2.42 1.90 9.34
CA SER A 237 2.48 0.67 10.12
C SER A 237 3.92 0.30 10.50
N SER A 238 4.90 0.65 9.66
CA SER A 238 6.31 0.38 9.93
C SER A 238 7.16 1.62 10.19
N PHE A 239 7.32 2.52 9.20
CA PHE A 239 8.34 3.58 9.27
C PHE A 239 8.05 4.64 10.34
N GLN A 240 6.78 4.77 10.72
CA GLN A 240 6.33 5.62 11.83
C GLN A 240 5.95 4.80 13.08
N ASN A 241 6.38 3.53 13.14
CA ASN A 241 6.20 2.61 14.26
C ASN A 241 4.71 2.35 14.63
N GLY A 242 3.78 2.51 13.68
CA GLY A 242 2.34 2.40 13.93
C GLY A 242 1.92 1.03 14.46
N TYR A 243 2.51 -0.06 13.98
CA TYR A 243 2.16 -1.42 14.44
C TYR A 243 2.51 -1.68 15.91
N ARG A 244 3.29 -0.81 16.56
CA ARG A 244 3.64 -0.92 17.99
C ARG A 244 3.22 0.29 18.82
N ASN A 245 2.62 1.30 18.21
CA ASN A 245 2.23 2.53 18.88
C ASN A 245 0.71 2.56 19.10
N ALA A 246 0.29 2.52 20.38
CA ALA A 246 -1.12 2.47 20.75
C ALA A 246 -1.92 3.69 20.23
N THR A 247 -1.37 4.90 20.34
CA THR A 247 -2.02 6.13 19.85
C THR A 247 -2.28 6.07 18.34
N ILE A 248 -1.32 5.56 17.56
CA ILE A 248 -1.51 5.37 16.12
C ILE A 248 -2.57 4.30 15.87
N GLN A 249 -2.51 3.16 16.55
CA GLN A 249 -3.51 2.09 16.38
C GLN A 249 -4.92 2.54 16.74
N ASP A 250 -5.08 3.33 17.79
CA ASP A 250 -6.38 3.87 18.18
C ASP A 250 -6.93 4.84 17.13
N ALA A 251 -6.06 5.66 16.51
CA ALA A 251 -6.47 6.52 15.41
C ALA A 251 -6.86 5.74 14.15
N ILE A 252 -6.10 4.69 13.80
CA ILE A 252 -6.48 3.79 12.70
C ILE A 252 -7.82 3.11 12.98
N ARG A 253 -8.02 2.61 14.22
CA ARG A 253 -9.29 2.01 14.66
C ARG A 253 -10.44 3.00 14.56
N ALA A 254 -10.27 4.21 15.08
CA ALA A 254 -11.29 5.26 15.02
C ALA A 254 -11.64 5.60 13.57
N THR A 255 -10.65 5.70 12.67
CA THR A 255 -10.88 5.89 11.24
C THR A 255 -11.65 4.75 10.61
N LEU A 256 -11.28 3.48 10.87
CA LEU A 256 -11.98 2.33 10.30
C LEU A 256 -13.43 2.25 10.78
N ILE A 257 -13.69 2.56 12.06
CA ILE A 257 -15.05 2.65 12.61
C ILE A 257 -15.83 3.75 11.88
N ALA A 258 -15.25 4.94 11.70
CA ALA A 258 -15.90 6.05 11.00
C ALA A 258 -16.23 5.72 9.54
N ARG A 259 -15.33 4.99 8.85
CA ARG A 259 -15.51 4.54 7.46
C ARG A 259 -16.55 3.44 7.27
N GLY A 260 -17.02 2.86 8.38
CA GLY A 260 -17.99 1.77 8.40
C GLY A 260 -17.53 0.54 7.60
N THR A 261 -18.50 -0.32 7.30
CA THR A 261 -18.28 -1.61 6.61
C THR A 261 -18.12 -1.47 5.10
N GLY A 262 -18.15 -0.24 4.57
CA GLY A 262 -18.12 0.02 3.13
C GLY A 262 -19.37 -0.50 2.41
N THR A 263 -20.53 -0.50 3.08
CA THR A 263 -21.83 -0.85 2.47
C THR A 263 -22.56 0.39 1.95
N ASP A 264 -22.46 1.52 2.65
CA ASP A 264 -23.24 2.72 2.34
C ASP A 264 -22.78 3.46 1.07
N ASP A 265 -21.49 3.43 0.75
CA ASP A 265 -20.93 4.00 -0.49
C ASP A 265 -20.60 2.88 -1.48
N GLN A 266 -21.53 2.66 -2.41
CA GLN A 266 -21.45 1.72 -3.53
C GLN A 266 -21.28 0.24 -3.18
N ASN A 267 -21.19 -0.12 -1.90
CA ASN A 267 -21.08 -1.50 -1.44
C ASN A 267 -20.01 -2.32 -2.19
N THR A 268 -18.81 -1.75 -2.39
CA THR A 268 -17.78 -2.37 -3.23
C THR A 268 -16.99 -3.47 -2.53
N GLY A 269 -16.71 -4.57 -3.23
CA GLY A 269 -15.95 -5.68 -2.67
C GLY A 269 -14.51 -5.30 -2.35
N TRP A 270 -13.84 -4.58 -3.26
CA TRP A 270 -12.47 -4.12 -3.03
C TRP A 270 -12.35 -3.22 -1.79
N GLY A 271 -13.39 -2.43 -1.50
CA GLY A 271 -13.45 -1.59 -0.30
C GLY A 271 -13.51 -2.42 0.99
N LYS A 272 -14.23 -3.54 0.98
CA LYS A 272 -14.32 -4.49 2.11
C LYS A 272 -13.03 -5.30 2.28
N ALA A 273 -12.41 -5.73 1.18
CA ALA A 273 -11.11 -6.41 1.21
C ALA A 273 -10.04 -5.54 1.88
N TRP A 274 -9.97 -4.25 1.52
CA TRP A 274 -9.03 -3.32 2.14
C TRP A 274 -9.30 -3.13 3.64
N ARG A 275 -10.58 -2.98 4.04
CA ARG A 275 -10.99 -2.90 5.45
C ARG A 275 -10.57 -4.14 6.25
N ALA A 276 -10.85 -5.33 5.73
CA ALA A 276 -10.48 -6.60 6.36
C ALA A 276 -8.96 -6.69 6.59
N ALA A 277 -8.16 -6.29 5.60
CA ALA A 277 -6.71 -6.27 5.72
C ALA A 277 -6.21 -5.25 6.75
N CYS A 278 -6.83 -4.06 6.83
CA CYS A 278 -6.51 -3.03 7.83
C CYS A 278 -6.85 -3.47 9.26
N TRP A 279 -8.02 -4.11 9.47
CA TRP A 279 -8.40 -4.68 10.76
C TRP A 279 -7.47 -5.83 11.19
N ALA A 280 -7.06 -6.68 10.24
CA ALA A 280 -6.10 -7.73 10.51
C ALA A 280 -4.75 -7.17 10.98
N ARG A 281 -4.30 -6.06 10.38
CA ARG A 281 -3.10 -5.32 10.79
C ARG A 281 -3.22 -4.69 12.18
N LEU A 282 -4.43 -4.47 12.70
CA LEU A 282 -4.67 -4.05 14.09
C LEU A 282 -4.70 -5.23 15.08
N ASN A 283 -4.46 -6.45 14.60
CA ASN A 283 -4.67 -7.71 15.33
C ASN A 283 -6.13 -7.90 15.79
N ASP A 284 -7.09 -7.21 15.14
CA ASP A 284 -8.51 -7.33 15.47
C ASP A 284 -9.15 -8.46 14.66
N THR A 285 -9.08 -9.66 15.24
CA THR A 285 -9.57 -10.88 14.60
C THR A 285 -11.07 -10.84 14.31
N ALA A 286 -11.85 -10.23 15.21
CA ALA A 286 -13.31 -10.20 15.09
C ALA A 286 -13.72 -9.32 13.90
N MET A 287 -13.19 -8.10 13.85
CA MET A 287 -13.51 -7.17 12.77
C MET A 287 -12.95 -7.63 11.42
N ALA A 288 -11.70 -8.13 11.38
CA ALA A 288 -11.10 -8.63 10.15
C ALA A 288 -11.90 -9.79 9.53
N HIS A 289 -12.28 -10.76 10.36
CA HIS A 289 -13.07 -11.90 9.91
C HIS A 289 -14.51 -11.50 9.56
N SER A 290 -15.11 -10.57 10.28
CA SER A 290 -16.45 -10.04 9.95
C SER A 290 -16.46 -9.40 8.58
N GLU A 291 -15.49 -8.53 8.27
CA GLU A 291 -15.41 -7.87 6.97
C GLU A 291 -15.09 -8.83 5.84
N LEU A 292 -14.21 -9.81 6.08
CA LEU A 292 -13.91 -10.84 5.09
C LEU A 292 -15.15 -11.70 4.76
N ARG A 293 -15.96 -12.01 5.77
CA ARG A 293 -17.23 -12.73 5.57
C ARG A 293 -18.26 -11.85 4.86
N LEU A 294 -18.34 -10.57 5.19
CA LEU A 294 -19.23 -9.62 4.53
C LEU A 294 -18.91 -9.49 3.05
N LEU A 295 -17.62 -9.40 2.69
CA LEU A 295 -17.16 -9.41 1.30
C LEU A 295 -17.70 -10.61 0.51
N VAL A 296 -17.53 -11.83 1.05
CA VAL A 296 -18.02 -13.04 0.37
C VAL A 296 -19.55 -13.05 0.30
N ALA A 297 -20.22 -12.63 1.37
CA ALA A 297 -21.67 -12.68 1.47
C ALA A 297 -22.40 -11.65 0.60
N GLU A 298 -21.77 -10.51 0.32
CA GLU A 298 -22.42 -9.38 -0.35
C GLU A 298 -21.92 -9.14 -1.76
N ASN A 299 -20.69 -9.53 -2.11
CA ASN A 299 -20.10 -9.15 -3.40
C ASN A 299 -19.72 -10.34 -4.29
N PHE A 300 -19.59 -11.56 -3.76
CA PHE A 300 -19.22 -12.69 -4.60
C PHE A 300 -20.47 -13.36 -5.16
N ALA A 301 -20.61 -13.32 -6.48
CA ALA A 301 -21.67 -14.05 -7.18
C ALA A 301 -21.50 -15.57 -7.04
N SER A 302 -22.49 -16.35 -7.50
CA SER A 302 -22.47 -17.82 -7.39
C SER A 302 -21.31 -18.51 -8.12
N ASN A 303 -20.68 -17.81 -9.07
CA ASN A 303 -19.46 -18.26 -9.77
C ASN A 303 -18.16 -17.87 -9.04
N GLY A 304 -18.26 -17.25 -7.85
CA GLY A 304 -17.15 -16.80 -7.03
C GLY A 304 -16.50 -15.49 -7.50
N LEU A 305 -17.04 -14.81 -8.52
CA LEU A 305 -16.51 -13.53 -9.01
C LEU A 305 -17.12 -12.35 -8.29
N ASP A 306 -16.28 -11.34 -8.00
CA ASP A 306 -16.69 -10.10 -7.34
C ASP A 306 -17.56 -9.22 -8.24
N MET A 307 -18.60 -8.67 -7.64
CA MET A 307 -19.54 -7.73 -8.25
C MET A 307 -19.40 -6.37 -7.56
N TYR A 308 -19.42 -5.31 -8.38
CA TYR A 308 -19.02 -3.99 -7.92
C TYR A 308 -19.96 -3.38 -6.88
N SER A 309 -21.28 -3.59 -6.98
CA SER A 309 -22.27 -2.97 -6.09
C SER A 309 -23.11 -4.03 -5.38
N GLY A 310 -22.54 -4.60 -4.33
CA GLY A 310 -23.03 -5.85 -3.74
C GLY A 310 -23.08 -6.95 -4.81
N HIS A 311 -24.21 -7.66 -4.93
CA HIS A 311 -24.40 -8.69 -5.96
C HIS A 311 -24.70 -8.15 -7.37
N THR A 312 -24.61 -6.83 -7.57
CA THR A 312 -24.97 -6.19 -8.84
C THR A 312 -23.73 -6.00 -9.71
N PRO A 313 -23.79 -6.36 -11.02
CA PRO A 313 -22.74 -6.06 -11.99
C PRO A 313 -22.33 -4.58 -11.99
N PRO A 314 -21.17 -4.24 -12.56
CA PRO A 314 -20.26 -5.11 -13.30
C PRO A 314 -19.43 -6.04 -12.40
N PHE A 315 -18.87 -7.08 -13.03
CA PHE A 315 -17.76 -7.84 -12.47
C PHE A 315 -16.50 -6.96 -12.38
N GLN A 316 -15.79 -7.03 -11.26
CA GLN A 316 -14.45 -6.46 -11.09
C GLN A 316 -13.54 -7.49 -10.40
N ILE A 317 -12.33 -7.72 -10.91
CA ILE A 317 -11.47 -8.80 -10.38
C ILE A 317 -10.69 -8.40 -9.12
N ASP A 318 -10.62 -7.11 -8.81
CA ASP A 318 -9.77 -6.58 -7.75
C ASP A 318 -10.07 -7.19 -6.38
N ALA A 319 -11.35 -7.30 -5.98
CA ALA A 319 -11.71 -7.88 -4.70
C ALA A 319 -11.44 -9.39 -4.62
N ASN A 320 -11.46 -10.12 -5.74
CA ASN A 320 -11.07 -11.53 -5.75
C ASN A 320 -9.59 -11.70 -5.32
N PHE A 321 -8.69 -10.86 -5.83
CA PHE A 321 -7.29 -10.85 -5.40
C PHE A 321 -7.13 -10.20 -4.01
N GLY A 322 -7.87 -9.13 -3.74
CA GLY A 322 -7.91 -8.44 -2.45
C GLY A 322 -8.34 -9.35 -1.30
N PHE A 323 -9.26 -10.29 -1.54
CA PHE A 323 -9.67 -11.33 -0.60
C PHE A 323 -8.47 -12.18 -0.14
N GLY A 324 -7.64 -12.62 -1.08
CA GLY A 324 -6.40 -13.32 -0.74
C GLY A 324 -5.41 -12.42 0.02
N GLY A 325 -5.30 -11.14 -0.35
CA GLY A 325 -4.47 -10.16 0.35
C GLY A 325 -4.91 -9.93 1.80
N ALA A 326 -6.22 -9.90 2.04
CA ALA A 326 -6.80 -9.79 3.37
C ALA A 326 -6.53 -11.05 4.22
N ILE A 327 -6.68 -12.25 3.63
CA ILE A 327 -6.31 -13.52 4.29
C ILE A 327 -4.82 -13.51 4.68
N LEU A 328 -3.93 -13.09 3.77
CA LEU A 328 -2.51 -12.96 4.08
C LEU A 328 -2.26 -11.97 5.21
N SER A 329 -3.00 -10.85 5.24
CA SER A 329 -2.90 -9.88 6.34
C SER A 329 -3.32 -10.47 7.69
N MET A 330 -4.27 -11.40 7.71
CA MET A 330 -4.71 -12.14 8.91
C MET A 330 -3.71 -13.22 9.33
N LEU A 331 -2.94 -13.75 8.38
CA LEU A 331 -1.96 -14.82 8.58
C LEU A 331 -0.58 -14.30 8.99
N VAL A 332 -0.11 -13.16 8.44
CA VAL A 332 1.24 -12.64 8.69
C VAL A 332 1.32 -11.11 8.63
N VAL A 333 2.03 -10.52 9.59
CA VAL A 333 2.57 -9.15 9.52
C VAL A 333 4.08 -9.22 9.37
N ASP A 334 4.57 -8.96 8.16
CA ASP A 334 6.00 -8.88 7.81
C ASP A 334 6.29 -7.50 7.19
N LEU A 335 6.65 -6.56 8.06
CA LEU A 335 6.86 -5.16 7.71
C LEU A 335 8.36 -4.89 7.48
N PRO A 336 8.73 -4.14 6.42
CA PRO A 336 10.13 -3.74 6.19
C PRO A 336 10.55 -2.68 7.21
N LEU A 337 11.85 -2.58 7.51
CA LEU A 337 12.38 -1.53 8.39
C LEU A 337 12.62 -0.23 7.63
N SER A 338 12.58 0.91 8.33
CA SER A 338 13.00 2.19 7.76
C SER A 338 14.47 2.11 7.34
N TYR A 339 14.90 2.94 6.40
CA TYR A 339 16.29 3.07 5.98
C TYR A 339 17.23 3.35 7.17
N LYS A 340 16.77 4.14 8.14
CA LYS A 340 17.55 4.44 9.36
C LYS A 340 17.71 3.22 10.26
N ASP A 341 16.73 2.32 10.26
CA ASP A 341 16.69 1.13 11.11
C ASP A 341 17.07 -0.16 10.36
N ARG A 342 17.52 -0.08 9.10
CA ARG A 342 17.73 -1.26 8.23
C ARG A 342 18.76 -2.27 8.73
N SER A 343 19.60 -1.88 9.68
CA SER A 343 20.56 -2.77 10.35
C SER A 343 19.96 -3.52 11.55
N GLN A 344 18.77 -3.14 12.02
CA GLN A 344 18.10 -3.80 13.13
C GLN A 344 17.47 -5.14 12.69
N VAL A 345 17.18 -6.00 13.67
CA VAL A 345 16.47 -7.26 13.43
C VAL A 345 14.97 -6.99 13.35
N ARG A 346 14.38 -7.17 12.16
CA ARG A 346 12.93 -7.02 11.96
C ARG A 346 12.16 -8.11 12.71
N THR A 347 10.93 -7.79 13.10
CA THR A 347 10.02 -8.74 13.75
C THR A 347 8.88 -9.09 12.81
N VAL A 348 8.57 -10.38 12.70
CA VAL A 348 7.44 -10.89 11.95
C VAL A 348 6.44 -11.50 12.91
N VAL A 349 5.19 -11.06 12.82
CA VAL A 349 4.09 -11.61 13.61
C VAL A 349 3.34 -12.62 12.77
N LEU A 350 3.29 -13.87 13.23
CA LEU A 350 2.49 -14.93 12.63
C LEU A 350 1.14 -15.05 13.36
N GLY A 351 0.10 -15.16 12.55
CA GLY A 351 -1.30 -15.20 12.95
C GLY A 351 -1.76 -13.98 13.75
N PRO A 352 -1.57 -12.75 13.25
CA PRO A 352 -2.07 -11.55 13.93
C PRO A 352 -3.59 -11.56 14.13
N ALA A 353 -4.35 -12.19 13.22
CA ALA A 353 -5.81 -12.12 13.23
C ALA A 353 -6.51 -13.40 12.72
N ILE A 354 -6.03 -14.59 13.12
CA ILE A 354 -6.64 -15.86 12.69
C ILE A 354 -7.90 -16.16 13.54
N PRO A 355 -9.08 -16.31 12.92
CA PRO A 355 -10.32 -16.59 13.64
C PRO A 355 -10.40 -18.04 14.10
N ARG A 356 -11.17 -18.27 15.18
CA ARG A 356 -11.44 -19.62 15.70
C ARG A 356 -12.08 -20.56 14.68
N SER A 357 -12.84 -20.02 13.72
CA SER A 357 -13.43 -20.79 12.62
C SER A 357 -12.40 -21.44 11.69
N TRP A 358 -11.13 -21.00 11.74
CA TRP A 358 -10.03 -21.60 10.96
C TRP A 358 -9.19 -22.57 11.79
N ALA A 359 -9.65 -22.97 12.98
CA ALA A 359 -8.94 -23.83 13.92
C ALA A 359 -8.22 -25.04 13.26
N GLY A 360 -7.00 -25.32 13.71
CA GLY A 360 -6.23 -26.50 13.27
C GLY A 360 -5.65 -26.40 11.87
N GLY A 361 -5.63 -25.22 11.26
CA GLY A 361 -5.03 -25.00 9.95
C GLY A 361 -3.51 -24.86 9.97
N SER A 362 -2.96 -24.74 8.76
CA SER A 362 -1.53 -24.57 8.53
C SER A 362 -1.24 -23.75 7.29
N VAL A 363 -0.06 -23.13 7.26
CA VAL A 363 0.52 -22.48 6.09
C VAL A 363 1.85 -23.17 5.76
N LYS A 364 2.11 -23.38 4.47
CA LYS A 364 3.38 -23.94 3.99
C LYS A 364 3.98 -23.04 2.93
N SER A 365 5.29 -22.87 2.99
CA SER A 365 6.11 -22.17 1.99
C SER A 365 5.72 -20.71 1.75
N LEU A 366 5.21 -20.01 2.76
CA LEU A 366 4.92 -18.58 2.62
C LEU A 366 6.23 -17.79 2.58
N ARG A 367 6.36 -16.85 1.63
CA ARG A 367 7.56 -16.01 1.52
C ARG A 367 7.58 -14.93 2.59
N LEU A 368 8.78 -14.67 3.11
CA LEU A 368 9.08 -13.55 3.99
C LEU A 368 10.09 -12.62 3.32
N ARG A 369 9.98 -11.33 3.63
CA ARG A 369 10.97 -10.30 3.28
C ARG A 369 12.36 -10.75 3.75
N GLY A 370 13.39 -10.44 2.98
CA GLY A 370 14.75 -10.95 3.21
C GLY A 370 15.01 -12.34 2.62
N GLY A 371 14.10 -12.94 1.84
CA GLY A 371 14.38 -14.05 0.91
C GLY A 371 14.08 -15.48 1.37
N GLY A 372 13.45 -15.68 2.54
CA GLY A 372 13.16 -17.01 3.07
C GLY A 372 11.69 -17.42 3.01
N LEU A 373 11.41 -18.63 3.52
CA LEU A 373 10.10 -19.23 3.59
C LEU A 373 9.73 -19.57 5.04
N VAL A 374 8.44 -19.55 5.35
CA VAL A 374 7.92 -19.99 6.65
C VAL A 374 6.78 -20.99 6.48
N ASP A 375 6.83 -22.04 7.29
CA ASP A 375 5.73 -22.96 7.54
C ASP A 375 5.23 -22.71 8.96
N PHE A 376 3.92 -22.73 9.22
CA PHE A 376 3.42 -22.62 10.59
C PHE A 376 2.04 -23.24 10.75
N THR A 377 1.69 -23.56 12.00
CA THR A 377 0.40 -24.15 12.40
C THR A 377 -0.17 -23.39 13.59
N TRP A 378 -1.48 -23.41 13.76
CA TRP A 378 -2.15 -22.75 14.88
C TRP A 378 -3.12 -23.66 15.64
N ASP A 379 -3.40 -23.30 16.89
CA ASP A 379 -4.31 -24.03 17.78
C ASP A 379 -5.79 -23.74 17.47
N SER A 380 -6.71 -24.32 18.26
CA SER A 380 -8.15 -24.11 18.12
C SER A 380 -8.61 -22.68 18.38
N ARG A 381 -7.74 -21.82 18.92
CA ARG A 381 -8.01 -20.40 19.16
C ARG A 381 -7.44 -19.51 18.05
N GLY A 382 -6.82 -20.08 17.03
CA GLY A 382 -6.14 -19.32 15.97
C GLY A 382 -4.72 -18.89 16.34
N LYS A 383 -4.20 -19.29 17.51
CA LYS A 383 -2.88 -18.86 17.95
C LYS A 383 -1.80 -19.73 17.33
N VAL A 384 -0.82 -19.12 16.66
CA VAL A 384 0.35 -19.83 16.11
C VAL A 384 1.19 -20.43 17.25
N THR A 385 1.44 -21.73 17.15
CA THR A 385 2.12 -22.52 18.19
C THR A 385 3.49 -23.01 17.76
N LYS A 386 3.72 -23.20 16.46
CA LYS A 386 4.97 -23.68 15.87
C LYS A 386 5.19 -23.01 14.53
N ALA A 387 6.44 -22.67 14.23
CA ALA A 387 6.83 -22.16 12.94
C ALA A 387 8.18 -22.78 12.53
N ARG A 388 8.42 -22.87 11.23
CA ARG A 388 9.70 -23.36 10.70
C ARG A 388 10.15 -22.45 9.58
N LEU A 389 11.29 -21.80 9.78
CA LEU A 389 11.97 -21.04 8.74
C LEU A 389 12.77 -21.96 7.82
N ARG A 390 12.78 -21.63 6.53
CA ARG A 390 13.57 -22.30 5.50
C ARG A 390 14.19 -21.27 4.56
N GLY A 391 15.28 -21.69 3.91
CA GLY A 391 16.00 -20.87 2.93
C GLY A 391 17.02 -19.92 3.57
N ASN A 392 17.73 -19.19 2.72
CA ASN A 392 18.67 -18.18 3.16
C ASN A 392 17.91 -16.87 3.42
N ILE A 393 17.66 -16.56 4.68
CA ILE A 393 16.89 -15.38 5.10
C ILE A 393 17.75 -14.42 5.91
N LYS A 394 17.60 -13.11 5.65
CA LYS A 394 18.16 -12.08 6.53
C LYS A 394 17.63 -12.27 7.97
N PRO A 395 18.44 -11.97 9.01
CA PRO A 395 18.04 -12.14 10.41
C PRO A 395 16.69 -11.51 10.73
N LEU A 396 15.86 -12.25 11.46
CA LEU A 396 14.51 -11.84 11.85
C LEU A 396 14.10 -12.49 13.17
N LYS A 397 13.15 -11.87 13.86
CA LYS A 397 12.47 -12.45 15.03
C LYS A 397 11.06 -12.90 14.62
N LEU A 398 10.79 -14.21 14.70
CA LEU A 398 9.42 -14.74 14.57
C LEU A 398 8.73 -14.69 15.92
N VAL A 399 7.52 -14.13 15.96
CA VAL A 399 6.67 -14.16 17.13
C VAL A 399 5.23 -14.51 16.75
N ASN A 400 4.45 -15.01 17.69
CA ASN A 400 2.98 -15.02 17.56
C ASN A 400 2.39 -13.66 17.95
N VAL A 401 1.07 -13.53 17.84
CA VAL A 401 0.31 -12.31 18.16
C VAL A 401 0.55 -11.76 19.57
N ASP A 402 0.91 -12.60 20.55
CA ASP A 402 1.23 -12.17 21.92
C ASP A 402 2.70 -11.69 22.07
N GLY A 403 3.46 -11.62 20.98
CA GLY A 403 4.88 -11.27 20.99
C GLY A 403 5.80 -12.39 21.50
N ARG A 404 5.30 -13.60 21.72
CA ARG A 404 6.13 -14.73 22.17
C ARG A 404 6.94 -15.27 21.01
N PRO A 405 8.26 -15.47 21.17
CA PRO A 405 9.10 -16.10 20.14
C PRO A 405 8.54 -17.45 19.70
N LEU A 406 8.64 -17.74 18.41
CA LEU A 406 8.32 -19.03 17.81
C LEU A 406 9.61 -19.74 17.44
N ASN A 407 9.75 -20.98 17.91
CA ASN A 407 10.86 -21.88 17.59
C ASN A 407 10.49 -22.79 16.43
#